data_AF-A0A8T3RI54-F1
#
_entry.id   AF-A0A8T3RI54-F1
#
_cell.length_a   1.000
_cell.length_b   1.000
_cell.length_c   1.000
_cell.angle_alpha   90.00
_cell.angle_beta   90.00
_cell.angle_gamma   90.00
#
_symmetry.space_group_name_H-M   'P 1'
#
loop_
_entity.id
_entity.type
_entity.pdbx_description
1 polymer ?
#
loop_
_entity_poly.entity_id
_entity_poly.type
_entity_poly.pdbx_seq_one_letter_code
_entity_poly.pdbx_strand_id
1 'polypeptide(L)'
;MHDQMNKLLTSELSAIETYQQALEKKGTDPAHIPAIDAMTAILDDHQRAASRIEAAIRQKGGEPVHSSGAWGTWSTIVMGTAQLFGDKATLKALKEGEQSGLKEYEDFLGDTRIPQDQNALISDLVATQRRHVQTLDGLMSRV
;
A
#
# COMPACT_ATOMS: atom_id res chain seq x y z
N MET A 1 17.83 -0.59 -12.90
CA MET A 1 17.15 0.62 -12.41
C MET A 1 15.64 0.53 -12.59
N HIS A 2 15.14 0.27 -13.81
CA HIS A 2 13.70 0.00 -14.03
C HIS A 2 13.18 -1.16 -13.19
N ASP A 3 13.96 -2.23 -13.03
CA ASP A 3 13.58 -3.38 -12.20
C ASP A 3 13.31 -3.03 -10.74
N GLN A 4 13.98 -2.03 -10.17
CA GLN A 4 13.75 -1.61 -8.78
C GLN A 4 12.50 -0.73 -8.66
N MET A 5 12.28 0.18 -9.62
CA MET A 5 11.03 0.96 -9.68
C MET A 5 9.82 0.06 -9.97
N ASN A 6 9.98 -0.97 -10.80
CA ASN A 6 8.94 -1.96 -11.05
C ASN A 6 8.64 -2.82 -9.81
N LYS A 7 9.63 -3.11 -8.96
CA LYS A 7 9.36 -3.74 -7.65
C LYS A 7 8.48 -2.86 -6.77
N LEU A 8 8.79 -1.56 -6.65
CA LEU A 8 7.95 -0.62 -5.90
C LEU A 8 6.54 -0.54 -6.51
N LEU A 9 6.43 -0.50 -7.85
CA LEU A 9 5.13 -0.51 -8.53
C LEU A 9 4.33 -1.78 -8.25
N THR A 10 4.97 -2.96 -8.25
CA THR A 10 4.34 -4.20 -7.84
C THR A 10 3.78 -4.09 -6.42
N SER A 11 4.56 -3.57 -5.47
CA SER A 11 4.12 -3.37 -4.08
C SER A 11 2.95 -2.39 -3.93
N GLU A 12 2.89 -1.35 -4.77
CA GLU A 12 1.73 -0.43 -4.79
C GLU A 12 0.48 -1.10 -5.36
N LEU A 13 0.58 -1.83 -6.47
CA LEU A 13 -0.55 -2.57 -7.06
C LEU A 13 -1.13 -3.59 -6.09
N SER A 14 -0.24 -4.25 -5.36
CA SER A 14 -0.52 -5.15 -4.26
C SER A 14 -1.28 -4.53 -3.09
N ALA A 15 -0.86 -3.35 -2.64
CA ALA A 15 -1.56 -2.62 -1.61
C ALA A 15 -2.97 -2.22 -2.08
N ILE A 16 -3.09 -1.73 -3.33
CA ILE A 16 -4.37 -1.41 -3.97
C ILE A 16 -5.33 -2.60 -3.92
N GLU A 17 -4.88 -3.78 -4.37
CA GLU A 17 -5.67 -5.01 -4.35
C GLU A 17 -6.11 -5.38 -2.92
N THR A 18 -5.21 -5.24 -1.95
CA THR A 18 -5.48 -5.56 -0.54
C THR A 18 -6.55 -4.65 0.05
N TYR A 19 -6.43 -3.33 -0.14
CA TYR A 19 -7.42 -2.38 0.36
C TYR A 19 -8.77 -2.50 -0.37
N GLN A 20 -8.77 -2.79 -1.66
CA GLN A 20 -10.01 -3.07 -2.40
C GLN A 20 -10.73 -4.29 -1.83
N GLN A 21 -10.03 -5.42 -1.67
CA GLN A 21 -10.61 -6.64 -1.10
C GLN A 21 -11.09 -6.44 0.33
N ALA A 22 -10.35 -5.65 1.12
CA ALA A 22 -10.84 -5.23 2.41
C ALA A 22 -12.14 -4.44 2.19
N LEU A 23 -12.13 -3.28 1.53
CA LEU A 23 -13.30 -2.40 1.37
C LEU A 23 -14.53 -3.05 0.71
N GLU A 24 -14.38 -4.13 -0.05
CA GLU A 24 -15.49 -4.94 -0.57
C GLU A 24 -16.25 -5.68 0.53
N LYS A 25 -15.55 -6.12 1.57
CA LYS A 25 -16.09 -6.86 2.72
C LYS A 25 -16.59 -5.93 3.84
N LYS A 26 -16.73 -4.63 3.55
CA LYS A 26 -17.22 -3.65 4.52
C LYS A 26 -18.67 -3.93 4.91
N GLY A 27 -18.90 -4.09 6.21
CA GLY A 27 -20.25 -4.12 6.76
C GLY A 27 -20.92 -2.75 6.68
N THR A 28 -22.20 -2.69 7.04
CA THR A 28 -23.00 -1.44 7.06
C THR A 28 -23.10 -0.80 8.44
N ASP A 29 -22.37 -1.30 9.43
CA ASP A 29 -22.35 -0.74 10.79
C ASP A 29 -21.73 0.67 10.77
N PRO A 30 -22.46 1.72 11.21
CA PRO A 30 -21.93 3.06 11.30
C PRO A 30 -20.66 3.18 12.16
N ALA A 31 -20.45 2.28 13.13
CA ALA A 31 -19.24 2.25 13.96
C ALA A 31 -17.96 2.04 13.12
N HIS A 32 -18.07 1.45 11.93
CA HIS A 32 -16.93 1.19 11.04
C HIS A 32 -16.63 2.33 10.06
N ILE A 33 -17.49 3.35 9.96
CA ILE A 33 -17.30 4.47 9.01
C ILE A 33 -15.91 5.11 9.12
N PRO A 34 -15.39 5.44 10.33
CA PRO A 34 -14.05 6.04 10.42
C PRO A 34 -12.93 5.15 9.88
N ALA A 35 -13.03 3.83 10.04
CA ALA A 35 -12.06 2.89 9.51
C ALA A 35 -12.19 2.76 7.98
N ILE A 36 -13.42 2.72 7.47
CA ILE A 36 -13.72 2.69 6.03
C ILE A 36 -13.17 3.94 5.33
N ASP A 37 -13.41 5.13 5.90
CA ASP A 37 -12.93 6.40 5.34
C ASP A 37 -11.40 6.45 5.31
N ALA A 38 -10.75 6.04 6.40
CA ALA A 38 -9.29 5.98 6.48
C ALA A 38 -8.69 5.00 5.47
N MET A 39 -9.26 3.79 5.36
CA MET A 39 -8.80 2.77 4.40
C MET A 39 -9.02 3.22 2.95
N THR A 40 -10.10 3.95 2.68
CA THR A 40 -10.36 4.53 1.35
C THR A 40 -9.32 5.59 1.02
N ALA A 41 -8.97 6.45 1.98
CA ALA A 41 -7.92 7.46 1.79
C ALA A 41 -6.53 6.82 1.53
N ILE A 42 -6.21 5.72 2.23
CA ILE A 42 -4.96 4.97 2.00
C ILE A 42 -4.96 4.31 0.61
N LEU A 43 -6.07 3.69 0.20
CA LEU A 43 -6.23 3.15 -1.16
C LEU A 43 -5.97 4.21 -2.23
N ASP A 44 -6.56 5.40 -2.07
CA ASP A 44 -6.38 6.51 -3.00
C ASP A 44 -4.91 6.98 -3.05
N ASP A 45 -4.21 6.98 -1.92
CA ASP A 45 -2.78 7.28 -1.85
C ASP A 45 -1.94 6.25 -2.65
N HIS A 46 -2.20 4.95 -2.49
CA HIS A 46 -1.50 3.91 -3.25
C HIS A 46 -1.78 4.01 -4.76
N GLN A 47 -3.02 4.30 -5.17
CA GLN A 47 -3.34 4.54 -6.59
C GLN A 47 -2.56 5.73 -7.17
N ARG A 48 -2.43 6.82 -6.40
CA ARG A 48 -1.60 7.97 -6.79
C ARG A 48 -0.13 7.60 -6.85
N ALA A 49 0.38 6.83 -5.89
CA ALA A 49 1.76 6.37 -5.87
C ALA A 49 2.09 5.51 -7.09
N ALA A 50 1.27 4.49 -7.37
CA ALA A 50 1.39 3.64 -8.55
C ALA A 50 1.45 4.48 -9.85
N SER A 51 0.50 5.41 -10.02
CA SER A 51 0.48 6.30 -11.19
C SER A 51 1.76 7.14 -11.34
N ARG A 52 2.28 7.68 -10.24
CA ARG A 52 3.52 8.47 -10.24
C ARG A 52 4.75 7.61 -10.55
N ILE A 53 4.82 6.40 -10.02
CA ILE A 53 5.90 5.44 -10.27
C ILE A 53 5.88 4.98 -11.74
N GLU A 54 4.71 4.64 -12.28
CA GLU A 54 4.55 4.31 -13.70
C GLU A 54 5.05 5.45 -14.60
N ALA A 55 4.64 6.69 -14.30
CA ALA A 55 5.07 7.85 -15.07
C ALA A 55 6.60 8.02 -15.02
N ALA A 56 7.21 7.83 -13.85
CA ALA A 56 8.66 7.91 -13.68
C ALA A 56 9.41 6.78 -14.43
N ILE A 57 8.85 5.57 -14.49
CA ILE A 57 9.41 4.46 -15.28
C ILE A 57 9.37 4.80 -16.78
N ARG A 58 8.20 5.23 -17.29
CA ARG A 58 8.01 5.61 -18.71
C ARG A 58 8.92 6.76 -19.13
N GLN A 59 9.07 7.78 -18.30
CA GLN A 59 9.95 8.95 -18.58
C GLN A 59 11.42 8.56 -18.77
N LYS A 60 11.85 7.44 -18.18
CA LYS A 60 13.22 6.92 -18.33
C LYS A 60 13.32 5.85 -19.44
N GLY A 61 12.26 5.63 -20.22
CA GLY A 61 12.22 4.65 -21.30
C GLY A 61 12.01 3.20 -20.86
N GLY A 62 11.58 2.98 -19.61
CA GLY A 62 11.23 1.64 -19.13
C GLY A 62 9.76 1.28 -19.37
N GLU A 63 9.45 -0.01 -19.27
CA GLU A 63 8.09 -0.53 -19.33
C GLU A 63 7.56 -0.81 -17.91
N PRO A 64 6.46 -0.17 -17.46
CA PRO A 64 5.86 -0.45 -16.16
C PRO A 64 5.22 -1.84 -16.11
N VAL A 65 5.28 -2.49 -14.95
CA VAL A 65 4.43 -3.66 -14.68
C VAL A 65 2.96 -3.24 -14.56
N HIS A 66 2.05 -4.05 -15.09
CA HIS A 66 0.61 -3.78 -15.08
C HIS A 66 -0.17 -4.62 -14.05
N SER A 67 0.51 -5.55 -13.39
CA SER A 67 -0.07 -6.36 -12.33
C SER A 67 0.99 -6.67 -11.28
N SER A 68 0.54 -7.02 -10.08
CA SER A 68 1.40 -7.52 -9.01
C SER A 68 2.04 -8.88 -9.36
N GLY A 69 1.65 -9.52 -10.47
CA GLY A 69 2.21 -10.78 -10.98
C GLY A 69 1.84 -12.03 -10.18
N ALA A 70 1.56 -11.91 -8.89
CA ALA A 70 1.09 -12.99 -8.03
C ALA A 70 0.48 -12.45 -6.73
N TRP A 71 -0.85 -12.31 -6.68
CA TRP A 71 -1.57 -12.10 -5.41
C TRP A 71 -2.67 -13.15 -5.19
N GLY A 72 -2.46 -14.36 -5.72
CA GLY A 72 -3.25 -15.55 -5.39
C GLY A 72 -3.01 -16.07 -3.96
N THR A 73 -2.00 -15.57 -3.25
CA THR A 73 -1.65 -16.04 -1.90
C THR A 73 -2.46 -15.35 -0.80
N TRP A 74 -2.80 -14.07 -0.96
CA TRP A 74 -3.68 -13.36 -0.02
C TRP A 74 -5.16 -13.75 -0.18
N SER A 75 -5.59 -14.12 -1.40
CA SER A 75 -6.93 -14.69 -1.61
C SER A 75 -7.15 -15.97 -0.79
N THR A 76 -6.05 -16.69 -0.49
CA THR A 76 -6.08 -17.91 0.34
C THR A 76 -6.05 -17.57 1.84
N ILE A 77 -5.41 -16.47 2.25
CA ILE A 77 -5.30 -16.06 3.67
C ILE A 77 -6.62 -15.47 4.21
N VAL A 78 -7.47 -14.89 3.36
CA VAL A 78 -8.74 -14.22 3.77
C VAL A 78 -9.99 -15.09 3.49
N MET A 79 -9.81 -16.39 3.31
CA MET A 79 -10.93 -17.36 3.25
C MET A 79 -11.48 -17.75 4.63
N GLY A 80 -10.99 -17.14 5.71
CA GLY A 80 -11.58 -17.26 7.04
C GLY A 80 -12.79 -16.33 7.19
N THR A 81 -13.94 -16.90 7.51
CA THR A 81 -15.31 -16.36 7.58
C THR A 81 -15.54 -15.28 8.67
N ALA A 82 -14.62 -14.35 8.88
CA ALA A 82 -14.77 -13.24 9.82
C ALA A 82 -15.05 -11.94 9.05
N GLN A 83 -15.99 -11.14 9.54
CA GLN A 83 -16.14 -9.74 9.11
C GLN A 83 -14.80 -9.04 9.34
N LEU A 84 -14.11 -8.65 8.25
CA LEU A 84 -12.79 -8.01 8.36
C LEU A 84 -12.87 -6.59 8.95
N PHE A 85 -14.06 -5.97 9.00
CA PHE A 85 -14.20 -4.58 9.41
C PHE A 85 -14.42 -4.45 10.91
N GLY A 86 -13.63 -3.57 11.52
CA GLY A 86 -13.70 -3.29 12.96
C GLY A 86 -12.89 -4.25 13.82
N ASP A 87 -12.35 -5.35 13.27
CA ASP A 87 -11.47 -6.24 14.03
C ASP A 87 -10.02 -5.72 14.03
N LYS A 88 -9.46 -5.63 15.24
CA LYS A 88 -8.07 -5.31 15.51
C LYS A 88 -7.09 -6.23 14.77
N ALA A 89 -7.47 -7.49 14.50
CA ALA A 89 -6.66 -8.43 13.73
C ALA A 89 -6.46 -7.97 12.28
N THR A 90 -7.52 -7.51 11.61
CA THR A 90 -7.44 -6.97 10.25
C THR A 90 -6.58 -5.72 10.20
N LEU A 91 -6.83 -4.77 11.11
CA LEU A 91 -6.05 -3.52 11.17
C LEU A 91 -4.56 -3.80 11.44
N LYS A 92 -4.26 -4.80 12.27
CA LYS A 92 -2.88 -5.25 12.52
C LYS A 92 -2.24 -5.81 11.25
N ALA A 93 -2.94 -6.67 10.51
CA ALA A 93 -2.42 -7.26 9.28
C ALA A 93 -2.16 -6.18 8.20
N LEU A 94 -3.07 -5.21 8.05
CA LEU A 94 -2.86 -4.06 7.18
C LEU A 94 -1.62 -3.26 7.62
N LYS A 95 -1.47 -2.99 8.91
CA LYS A 95 -0.32 -2.27 9.45
C LYS A 95 0.99 -2.99 9.17
N GLU A 96 1.06 -4.31 9.36
CA GLU A 96 2.24 -5.11 9.05
C GLU A 96 2.58 -5.05 7.55
N GLY A 97 1.56 -5.02 6.69
CA GLY A 97 1.70 -4.72 5.26
C GLY A 97 2.30 -3.34 5.01
N GLU A 98 1.75 -2.28 5.62
CA GLU A 98 2.26 -0.91 5.46
C GLU A 98 3.70 -0.75 5.93
N GLN A 99 4.07 -1.41 7.04
CA GLN A 99 5.43 -1.39 7.57
C GLN A 99 6.41 -2.11 6.65
N SER A 100 5.97 -3.19 6.00
CA SER A 100 6.76 -3.91 5.01
C SER A 100 6.99 -3.04 3.77
N GLY A 101 5.94 -2.40 3.24
CA GLY A 101 6.06 -1.46 2.12
C GLY A 101 6.93 -0.24 2.45
N LEU A 102 6.82 0.31 3.66
CA LEU A 102 7.70 1.38 4.14
C LEU A 102 9.17 0.97 4.10
N LYS A 103 9.46 -0.24 4.61
CA LYS A 103 10.81 -0.76 4.59
C LYS A 103 11.36 -0.90 3.17
N GLU A 104 10.55 -1.33 2.21
CA GLU A 104 10.97 -1.43 0.81
C GLU A 104 11.34 -0.07 0.21
N TYR A 105 10.55 0.97 0.50
CA TYR A 105 10.88 2.34 0.09
C TYR A 105 12.15 2.88 0.76
N GLU A 106 12.33 2.63 2.07
CA GLU A 106 13.52 3.06 2.81
C GLU A 106 14.78 2.34 2.30
N ASP A 107 14.68 1.03 2.04
CA ASP A 107 15.77 0.24 1.46
C ASP A 107 16.11 0.75 0.04
N PHE A 108 15.12 1.20 -0.75
CA PHE A 108 15.35 1.83 -2.05
C PHE A 108 16.09 3.17 -1.94
N LEU A 109 15.72 4.04 -0.99
CA LEU A 109 16.43 5.32 -0.75
C LEU A 109 17.87 5.13 -0.27
N GLY A 110 18.16 4.02 0.40
CA GLY A 110 19.51 3.66 0.83
C GLY A 110 20.45 3.25 -0.31
N ASP A 111 19.92 2.99 -1.52
CA ASP A 111 20.73 2.59 -2.68
C ASP A 111 21.32 3.81 -3.39
N THR A 112 22.64 4.01 -3.26
CA THR A 112 23.36 5.15 -3.85
C THR A 112 23.40 5.16 -5.37
N ARG A 113 22.89 4.12 -6.04
CA ARG A 113 22.83 4.02 -7.51
C ARG A 113 21.57 4.66 -8.09
N ILE A 114 20.65 5.14 -7.24
CA ILE A 114 19.39 5.75 -7.67
C ILE A 114 19.59 7.22 -8.06
N PRO A 115 19.07 7.66 -9.23
CA PRO A 115 19.05 9.05 -9.64
C PRO A 115 18.34 9.98 -8.67
N GLN A 116 18.85 11.22 -8.53
CA GLN A 116 18.33 12.20 -7.59
C GLN A 116 16.85 12.56 -7.80
N ASP A 117 16.37 12.59 -9.04
CA ASP A 117 14.97 12.85 -9.38
C ASP A 117 14.04 11.73 -8.90
N GLN A 118 14.48 10.48 -8.92
CA GLN A 118 13.75 9.36 -8.32
C GLN A 118 13.77 9.44 -6.79
N ASN A 119 14.88 9.86 -6.17
CA ASN A 119 14.94 10.02 -4.71
C ASN A 119 13.92 11.01 -4.15
N ALA A 120 13.65 12.12 -4.86
CA ALA A 120 12.65 13.10 -4.43
C ALA A 120 11.24 12.51 -4.46
N LEU A 121 10.88 11.80 -5.54
CA LEU A 121 9.61 11.07 -5.63
C LEU A 121 9.48 10.06 -4.49
N ILE A 122 10.49 9.22 -4.30
CA ILE A 122 10.43 8.16 -3.28
C ILE A 122 10.38 8.71 -1.86
N SER A 123 11.10 9.81 -1.57
CA SER A 123 11.06 10.45 -0.24
C SER A 123 9.66 10.93 0.14
N ASP A 124 8.90 11.45 -0.82
CA ASP A 124 7.50 11.86 -0.63
C ASP A 124 6.57 10.65 -0.40
N LEU A 125 6.81 9.54 -1.11
CA LEU A 125 6.07 8.29 -0.90
C LEU A 125 6.34 7.68 0.48
N VAL A 126 7.60 7.71 0.96
CA VAL A 126 7.95 7.31 2.35
C VAL A 126 7.17 8.10 3.39
N ALA A 127 7.04 9.41 3.22
CA ALA A 127 6.28 10.24 4.16
C ALA A 127 4.79 9.87 4.19
N THR A 128 4.25 9.51 3.03
CA THR A 128 2.86 9.05 2.88
C THR A 128 2.67 7.69 3.57
N GLN A 129 3.57 6.74 3.31
CA GLN A 129 3.56 5.40 3.91
C GLN A 129 3.63 5.44 5.45
N ARG A 130 4.48 6.32 6.02
CA ARG A 130 4.54 6.55 7.48
C ARG A 130 3.21 7.04 8.05
N ARG A 131 2.48 7.87 7.31
CA ARG A 131 1.15 8.36 7.71
C ARG A 131 0.12 7.24 7.71
N HIS A 132 0.21 6.29 6.78
CA HIS A 132 -0.67 5.12 6.75
C HIS A 132 -0.49 4.25 8.00
N VAL A 133 0.76 3.93 8.35
CA VAL A 133 1.09 3.20 9.59
C VAL A 133 0.52 3.89 10.83
N GLN A 134 0.70 5.22 10.94
CA GLN A 134 0.17 6.01 12.06
C GLN A 134 -1.37 6.02 12.09
N THR A 135 -2.01 6.09 10.92
CA THR A 135 -3.48 6.07 10.81
C THR A 135 -4.04 4.74 11.31
N LEU A 136 -3.44 3.62 10.88
CA LEU A 136 -3.84 2.29 11.32
C LEU A 136 -3.61 2.08 12.82
N ASP A 137 -2.49 2.56 13.36
CA ASP A 137 -2.25 2.55 14.81
C ASP A 137 -3.33 3.33 15.58
N GLY A 138 -3.70 4.51 15.08
CA GLY A 138 -4.78 5.32 15.64
C GLY A 138 -6.12 4.58 15.64
N LEU A 139 -6.46 3.89 14.56
CA LEU A 139 -7.68 3.07 14.49
C LEU A 139 -7.62 1.90 15.47
N MET A 140 -6.51 1.16 15.54
CA MET A 140 -6.33 0.01 16.44
C MET A 140 -6.43 0.37 17.93
N SER A 141 -6.14 1.62 18.29
CA SER A 141 -6.27 2.12 19.67
C SER A 141 -7.72 2.41 20.09
N ARG A 142 -8.65 2.43 19.13
CA ARG A 142 -10.07 2.79 19.32
C ARG A 142 -11.01 1.59 19.29
N VAL A 143 -10.50 0.42 18.92
CA VAL A 143 -11.20 -0.89 18.93
C VAL A 143 -10.70 -1.80 20.03
#